data_AF-A8G256-F1
#
_entry.id   AF-A8G256-F1
#
_cell.length_a   1.000
_cell.length_b   1.000
_cell.length_c   1.000
_cell.angle_alpha   90.00
_cell.angle_beta   90.00
_cell.angle_gamma   90.00
#
_symmetry.space_group_name_H-M   'P 1'
#
loop_
_entity.id
_entity.type
_entity.pdbx_description
1 polymer ?
#
loop_
_entity_poly.entity_id
_entity_poly.type
_entity_poly.pdbx_seq_one_letter_code
_entity_poly.pdbx_strand_id
1 'polypeptide(L)'
;MNKWVLLEHKVYSVNSFDIHYDFLVENGIDCLTWKFLKIPLLNQASIEISKQSNHRLVWLSRIEHELSDNRGFVKRIDHGIFKNVSFKLGSEHYRFILDGKLLYGLFEISGNSCRLSKNY
;
A
#
# COMPACT_ATOMS: atom_id res chain seq x y z
N MET A 1 6.36 -16.80 -2.20
CA MET A 1 5.60 -15.83 -3.02
C MET A 1 5.53 -14.54 -2.23
N ASN A 2 5.90 -13.42 -2.85
CA ASN A 2 5.97 -12.13 -2.16
C ASN A 2 4.57 -11.57 -1.93
N LYS A 3 4.32 -11.04 -0.74
CA LYS A 3 3.00 -10.59 -0.29
C LYS A 3 2.88 -9.08 -0.30
N TRP A 4 1.65 -8.61 -0.40
CA TRP A 4 1.32 -7.20 -0.22
C TRP A 4 0.01 -7.06 0.55
N VAL A 5 -0.19 -5.90 1.16
CA VAL A 5 -1.41 -5.57 1.89
C VAL A 5 -1.78 -4.10 1.71
N LEU A 6 -3.08 -3.82 1.67
CA LEU A 6 -3.65 -2.49 1.80
C LEU A 6 -4.38 -2.41 3.15
N LEU A 7 -3.94 -1.48 3.98
CA LEU A 7 -4.46 -1.24 5.31
C LEU A 7 -5.22 0.09 5.32
N GLU A 8 -6.43 0.13 5.84
CA GLU A 8 -7.12 1.35 6.25
C GLU A 8 -6.64 1.73 7.66
N HIS A 9 -6.13 2.95 7.82
CA HIS A 9 -5.70 3.49 9.11
C HIS A 9 -6.60 4.66 9.49
N LYS A 10 -7.39 4.45 10.54
CA LYS A 10 -8.20 5.47 11.21
C LYS A 10 -7.39 6.08 12.33
N VAL A 11 -6.98 7.35 12.20
CA VAL A 11 -6.22 8.06 13.23
C VAL A 11 -7.21 8.77 14.15
N TYR A 12 -7.05 8.54 15.45
CA TYR A 12 -7.78 9.28 16.48
C TYR A 12 -6.89 10.42 16.97
N SER A 13 -7.31 11.66 16.75
CA SER A 13 -6.74 12.80 17.44
C SER A 13 -7.85 13.46 18.26
N VAL A 14 -7.46 14.19 19.31
CA VAL A 14 -8.40 14.85 20.25
C VAL A 14 -9.44 15.71 19.50
N ASN A 15 -9.08 16.27 18.34
CA ASN A 15 -9.93 17.17 17.56
C ASN A 15 -10.06 16.79 16.08
N SER A 16 -9.55 15.63 15.65
CA SER A 16 -9.67 15.21 14.25
C SER A 16 -9.77 13.69 14.10
N PHE A 17 -10.54 13.31 13.08
CA PHE A 17 -10.64 11.94 12.62
C PHE A 17 -10.13 11.92 11.17
N ASP A 18 -8.98 11.29 10.96
CA ASP A 18 -8.37 11.15 9.64
C ASP A 18 -8.38 9.68 9.22
N ILE A 19 -8.69 9.43 7.95
CA ILE A 19 -8.58 8.10 7.35
C ILE A 19 -7.62 8.18 6.17
N HIS A 20 -6.62 7.32 6.20
CA HIS A 20 -5.74 7.09 5.07
C HIS A 20 -5.52 5.60 4.88
N TYR A 21 -4.80 5.24 3.81
CA TYR A 21 -4.48 3.86 3.51
C TYR A 21 -2.98 3.66 3.40
N ASP A 22 -2.48 2.61 4.02
CA ASP A 22 -1.09 2.20 3.89
C ASP A 22 -0.99 0.99 2.95
N PHE A 23 -0.27 1.18 1.85
CA PHE A 23 0.07 0.12 0.92
C PHE A 23 1.46 -0.41 1.24
N LEU A 24 1.55 -1.70 1.57
CA LEU A 24 2.76 -2.37 2.00
C LEU A 24 3.10 -3.50 1.02
N VAL A 25 4.36 -3.54 0.59
CA VAL A 25 4.90 -4.58 -0.29
C VAL A 25 6.11 -5.24 0.38
N GLU A 26 6.09 -6.56 0.49
CA GLU A 26 7.20 -7.34 1.06
C GLU A 26 8.51 -7.10 0.28
N ASN A 27 9.59 -6.79 1.00
CA ASN A 27 10.91 -6.48 0.47
C ASN A 27 12.01 -7.16 1.30
N GLY A 28 11.93 -8.49 1.42
CA GLY A 28 12.91 -9.28 2.15
C GLY A 28 12.71 -9.19 3.66
N ILE A 29 13.38 -8.24 4.32
CA ILE A 29 13.39 -8.11 5.79
C ILE A 29 12.28 -7.19 6.33
N ASP A 30 11.70 -6.37 5.45
CA ASP A 30 10.70 -5.37 5.79
C ASP A 30 9.66 -5.21 4.66
N CYS A 31 8.77 -4.24 4.84
CA CYS A 31 7.78 -3.85 3.84
C CYS A 31 8.10 -2.44 3.35
N LEU A 32 8.22 -2.28 2.03
CA LEU A 32 8.14 -0.96 1.41
C LEU A 32 6.73 -0.41 1.64
N THR A 33 6.64 0.82 2.16
CA THR A 33 5.36 1.44 2.54
C THR A 33 5.11 2.73 1.78
N TRP A 34 3.85 2.95 1.39
CA TRP A 34 3.35 4.21 0.88
C TRP A 34 2.00 4.54 1.50
N LYS A 35 1.79 5.81 1.87
CA LYS A 35 0.51 6.34 2.38
C LYS A 35 -0.28 6.94 1.23
N PHE A 36 -1.55 6.54 1.13
CA PHE A 36 -2.52 6.97 0.16
C PHE A 36 -3.64 7.74 0.87
N LEU A 37 -4.07 8.88 0.33
CA LEU A 37 -5.29 9.55 0.80
C LEU A 37 -6.56 9.00 0.13
N LYS A 38 -6.41 8.30 -0.99
CA LYS A 38 -7.49 7.69 -1.77
C LYS A 38 -6.98 6.38 -2.38
N ILE A 39 -7.86 5.41 -2.62
CA ILE A 39 -7.49 4.16 -3.29
C ILE A 39 -7.48 4.41 -4.82
N PRO A 40 -6.43 4.00 -5.55
CA PRO A 40 -6.39 4.16 -7.00
C PRO A 40 -7.45 3.27 -7.65
N LEU A 41 -8.19 3.84 -8.60
CA LEU A 41 -9.21 3.12 -9.35
C LEU A 41 -8.64 2.56 -10.65
N LEU A 42 -9.15 1.40 -11.05
CA LEU A 42 -8.69 0.72 -12.26
C LEU A 42 -8.88 1.58 -13.51
N ASN A 43 -7.82 1.69 -14.31
CA ASN A 43 -7.77 2.47 -15.56
C ASN A 43 -8.12 3.96 -15.39
N GLN A 44 -7.91 4.51 -14.19
CA GLN A 44 -8.05 5.95 -13.95
C GLN A 44 -6.70 6.66 -13.91
N ALA A 45 -6.76 8.00 -13.85
CA ALA A 45 -5.60 8.85 -13.71
C ALA A 45 -4.78 8.49 -12.45
N SER A 46 -3.49 8.80 -12.49
CA SER A 46 -2.61 8.62 -11.34
C SER A 46 -3.08 9.44 -10.14
N ILE A 47 -2.90 8.89 -8.95
CA ILE A 47 -3.14 9.59 -7.69
C ILE A 47 -1.82 9.89 -6.99
N GLU A 48 -1.83 10.91 -6.14
CA GLU A 48 -0.70 11.24 -5.29
C GLU A 48 -0.58 10.26 -4.12
N ILE A 49 0.65 9.87 -3.82
CA ILE A 49 1.02 9.01 -2.71
C ILE A 49 2.30 9.54 -2.06
N SER A 50 2.51 9.19 -0.80
CA SER A 50 3.74 9.57 -0.08
C SER A 50 4.52 8.33 0.35
N LYS A 51 5.81 8.28 0.06
CA LYS A 51 6.69 7.23 0.58
C LYS A 51 6.78 7.36 2.10
N GLN A 52 6.63 6.26 2.81
CA GLN A 52 6.75 6.19 4.26
C GLN A 52 7.95 5.34 4.68
N SER A 53 8.30 5.40 5.96
CA SER A 53 9.28 4.47 6.54
C SER A 53 8.82 3.04 6.36
N ASN A 54 9.77 2.12 6.14
CA ASN A 54 9.47 0.72 5.96
C ASN A 54 8.82 0.12 7.22
N HIS A 55 7.84 -0.75 7.00
CA HIS A 55 7.13 -1.43 8.08
C HIS A 55 7.67 -2.84 8.33
N ARG A 56 7.46 -3.35 9.54
CA ARG A 56 7.79 -4.74 9.89
C ARG A 56 6.88 -5.73 9.15
N LEU A 57 7.43 -6.88 8.78
CA LEU A 57 6.72 -7.96 8.06
C LEU A 57 5.43 -8.45 8.74
N VAL A 58 5.32 -8.32 10.08
CA VAL A 58 4.11 -8.72 10.83
C VAL A 58 2.83 -8.07 10.28
N TRP A 59 2.93 -6.86 9.74
CA TRP A 59 1.79 -6.12 9.18
C TRP A 59 1.18 -6.78 7.94
N LEU A 60 1.94 -7.59 7.20
CA LEU A 60 1.42 -8.35 6.05
C LEU A 60 0.35 -9.37 6.47
N SER A 61 0.39 -9.84 7.72
CA SER A 61 -0.49 -10.89 8.23
C SER A 61 -1.66 -10.39 9.07
N ARG A 62 -1.56 -9.17 9.63
CA ARG A 62 -2.59 -8.59 10.51
C ARG A 62 -3.89 -8.36 9.75
N ILE A 63 -4.99 -8.77 10.37
CA ILE A 63 -6.35 -8.47 9.88
C ILE A 63 -6.78 -7.11 10.41
N GLU A 64 -6.58 -6.88 11.71
CA GLU A 64 -6.86 -5.62 12.37
C GLU A 64 -5.99 -5.46 13.62
N HIS A 65 -5.75 -4.21 14.04
CA HIS A 65 -4.95 -3.91 15.21
C HIS A 65 -5.20 -2.47 15.70
N GLU A 66 -5.41 -2.33 17.01
CA GLU A 66 -5.37 -1.03 17.67
C GLU A 66 -3.92 -0.63 17.97
N LEU A 67 -3.53 0.58 17.60
CA LEU A 67 -2.18 1.10 17.82
C LEU A 67 -2.07 1.66 19.24
N SER A 68 -0.88 1.50 19.83
CA SER A 68 -0.54 2.15 21.10
C SER A 68 -0.62 3.68 21.01
N ASP A 69 -0.72 4.33 22.17
CA ASP A 69 -0.61 5.79 22.31
C ASP A 69 -1.69 6.58 21.56
N ASN A 70 -2.89 5.99 21.47
CA ASN A 70 -4.05 6.57 20.78
C ASN A 70 -3.77 6.90 19.30
N ARG A 71 -2.82 6.22 18.67
CA ARG A 71 -2.42 6.49 17.27
C ARG A 71 -3.41 5.99 16.24
N GLY A 72 -4.47 5.30 16.67
CA GLY A 72 -5.55 4.88 15.80
C GLY A 72 -5.74 3.38 15.70
N PHE A 73 -6.60 3.00 14.76
CA PHE A 73 -6.95 1.62 14.45
C PHE A 73 -6.61 1.31 13.00
N VAL A 74 -6.01 0.15 12.77
CA VAL A 74 -5.59 -0.32 11.46
C VAL A 74 -6.38 -1.55 11.09
N LYS A 75 -6.96 -1.58 9.89
CA LYS A 75 -7.72 -2.72 9.36
C LYS A 75 -7.27 -3.07 7.95
N ARG A 76 -7.05 -4.34 7.68
CA ARG A 76 -6.78 -4.85 6.34
C ARG A 76 -8.04 -4.82 5.49
N ILE A 77 -7.97 -4.11 4.37
CA ILE A 77 -9.07 -3.98 3.41
C ILE A 77 -8.80 -4.70 2.09
N ASP A 78 -7.53 -4.95 1.75
CA ASP A 78 -7.16 -5.79 0.62
C ASP A 78 -5.78 -6.42 0.83
N HIS A 79 -5.48 -7.49 0.11
CA HIS A 79 -4.19 -8.16 0.16
C HIS A 79 -4.00 -9.11 -1.01
N GLY A 80 -2.78 -9.61 -1.18
CA GLY A 80 -2.52 -10.68 -2.12
C GLY A 80 -1.06 -11.06 -2.22
N ILE A 81 -0.74 -11.76 -3.31
CA ILE A 81 0.63 -11.95 -3.78
C ILE A 81 0.90 -11.01 -4.95
N PHE A 82 2.17 -10.76 -5.23
CA PHE A 82 2.53 -9.93 -6.38
C PHE A 82 3.65 -10.54 -7.21
N LYS A 83 3.71 -10.11 -8.47
CA LYS A 83 4.84 -10.34 -9.37
C LYS A 83 5.53 -9.02 -9.66
N ASN A 84 6.86 -8.99 -9.53
CA ASN A 84 7.66 -7.86 -9.98
C ASN A 84 7.76 -7.88 -11.52
N VAL A 85 7.40 -6.77 -12.18
CA VAL A 85 7.49 -6.64 -13.64
C VAL A 85 8.82 -6.03 -14.07
N SER A 86 9.38 -5.13 -13.25
CA SER A 86 10.72 -4.58 -13.47
C SER A 86 11.23 -3.90 -12.21
N PHE A 87 12.49 -4.12 -11.88
CA PHE A 87 13.25 -3.28 -10.96
C PHE A 87 14.33 -2.58 -11.79
N LYS A 88 14.19 -1.28 -12.05
CA LYS A 88 15.35 -0.49 -12.47
C LYS A 88 16.04 -0.06 -11.18
N LEU A 89 17.21 -0.66 -10.91
CA LEU A 89 18.03 -0.34 -9.76
C LEU A 89 18.29 1.18 -9.74
N GLY A 90 17.94 1.85 -8.65
CA GLY A 90 18.15 3.29 -8.46
C GLY A 90 17.04 4.20 -9.00
N SER A 91 15.91 3.67 -9.47
CA SER A 91 14.77 4.47 -9.92
C SER A 91 13.62 4.38 -8.92
N GLU A 92 12.97 5.49 -8.58
CA GLU A 92 11.72 5.53 -7.79
C GLU A 92 10.51 5.02 -8.60
N HIS A 93 10.73 4.00 -9.42
CA HIS A 93 9.75 3.39 -10.30
C HIS A 93 9.56 1.92 -9.94
N TYR A 94 8.38 1.61 -9.39
CA TYR A 94 8.00 0.25 -9.02
C TYR A 94 6.85 -0.22 -9.89
N ARG A 95 6.91 -1.48 -10.34
CA ARG A 95 5.86 -2.09 -11.17
C ARG A 95 5.55 -3.49 -10.67
N PHE A 96 4.31 -3.66 -10.22
CA PHE A 96 3.81 -4.91 -9.64
C PHE A 96 2.58 -5.39 -10.41
N ILE A 97 2.45 -6.70 -10.61
CA ILE A 97 1.15 -7.30 -10.90
C ILE A 97 0.55 -7.73 -9.57
N LEU A 98 -0.58 -7.14 -9.19
CA LEU A 98 -1.33 -7.43 -7.97
C LEU A 98 -2.54 -8.33 -8.29
N ASP A 99 -2.94 -9.17 -7.33
CA ASP A 99 -4.03 -10.15 -7.46
C ASP A 99 -5.13 -9.98 -6.40
N GLY A 100 -5.30 -8.77 -5.89
CA GLY A 100 -6.24 -8.46 -4.81
C GLY A 100 -7.66 -8.31 -5.32
N LYS A 101 -8.56 -7.89 -4.42
CA LYS A 101 -9.95 -7.61 -4.78
C LYS A 101 -10.15 -6.16 -5.24
N LEU A 102 -9.50 -5.20 -4.57
CA LEU A 102 -9.54 -3.78 -4.89
C LEU A 102 -8.38 -3.40 -5.80
N LEU A 103 -7.18 -3.85 -5.45
CA LEU A 103 -5.95 -3.62 -6.21
C LEU A 103 -5.58 -4.88 -6.98
N TYR A 104 -5.92 -4.90 -8.28
CA TYR A 104 -5.60 -6.00 -9.18
C TYR A 104 -5.14 -5.49 -10.55
N GLY A 105 -4.28 -6.28 -11.20
CA GLY A 105 -3.66 -5.90 -12.47
C GLY A 105 -2.31 -5.22 -12.28
N LEU A 106 -1.92 -4.36 -13.23
CA LEU A 106 -0.65 -3.66 -13.22
C LEU A 106 -0.74 -2.41 -12.34
N PHE A 107 0.00 -2.43 -11.24
CA PHE A 107 0.17 -1.32 -10.31
C PHE A 107 1.55 -0.69 -10.49
N GLU A 108 1.58 0.61 -10.73
CA GLU A 108 2.81 1.35 -11.03
C GLU A 108 2.95 2.52 -10.06
N ILE A 109 4.13 2.66 -9.48
CA ILE A 109 4.55 3.80 -8.68
C ILE A 109 5.67 4.52 -9.44
N SER A 110 5.60 5.84 -9.50
CA SER A 110 6.59 6.72 -10.12
C SER A 110 6.74 7.97 -9.24
N GLY A 111 7.79 8.02 -8.43
CA GLY A 111 7.97 9.04 -7.40
C GLY A 111 6.78 9.06 -6.43
N ASN A 112 6.14 10.22 -6.27
CA ASN A 112 4.98 10.43 -5.39
C ASN A 112 3.63 10.19 -6.09
N SER A 113 3.60 9.37 -7.15
CA SER A 113 2.36 9.05 -7.85
C SER A 113 2.22 7.56 -8.08
N CYS A 114 0.98 7.07 -8.08
CA CYS A 114 0.68 5.71 -8.50
C CYS A 114 -0.53 5.62 -9.41
N ARG A 115 -0.62 4.55 -10.19
CA ARG A 115 -1.78 4.22 -11.03
C ARG A 115 -2.04 2.72 -11.08
N LEU A 116 -3.29 2.36 -11.29
CA LEU A 116 -3.73 0.98 -11.47
C LEU A 116 -4.31 0.80 -12.87
N SER A 117 -3.82 -0.19 -13.61
CA SER A 117 -4.29 -0.50 -14.97
C SER A 117 -4.55 -1.99 -15.15
N LYS A 118 -5.43 -2.36 -16.08
CA LYS A 118 -5.62 -3.77 -16.45
C LYS A 118 -4.31 -4.32 -17.00
N ASN A 119 -3.91 -5.49 -16.52
CA ASN A 119 -2.85 -6.26 -17.15
C ASN A 119 -3.46 -6.94 -18.40
N TYR A 120 -2.89 -6.67 -19.58
CA TYR A 120 -3.28 -7.32 -20.84
C TYR A 120 -2.54 -8.65 -21.02
#